data_AF-A0A645IVK2-F1
#
_entry.id   AF-A0A645IVK2-F1
#
_cell.length_a   1.000
_cell.length_b   1.000
_cell.length_c   1.000
_cell.angle_alpha   90.00
_cell.angle_beta   90.00
_cell.angle_gamma   90.00
#
_symmetry.space_group_name_H-M   'P 1'
#
loop_
_entity.id
_entity.type
_entity.pdbx_description
1 polymer ?
#
loop_
_entity_poly.entity_id
_entity_poly.type
_entity_poly.pdbx_seq_one_letter_code
_entity_poly.pdbx_strand_id
1 'polypeptide(L)'
;MGDDGYAALWEDDEEKVQYNKIIDDIVASILAKSTELSKIESELSTVLDEADNFIIHLNKGRMRTDRKKVIPTIAKCIRFKYMTVESARILDRPSEFGNTIEFRRIFEKMSNFYELNERYSSFSSRTDVLDSITGEYFDFGDNQAYMRVLKIEIILLGLFPLMHLFK
;
A
#
# COMPACT_ATOMS: atom_id res chain seq x y z
N MET A 1 38.65 -0.19 -13.54
CA MET A 1 39.26 -1.27 -12.75
C MET A 1 40.62 -0.77 -12.28
N GLY A 2 40.70 -0.29 -11.04
CA GLY A 2 41.98 0.07 -10.41
C GLY A 2 42.64 -1.20 -9.86
N ASP A 3 43.96 -1.27 -9.98
CA ASP A 3 44.86 -2.41 -9.75
C ASP A 3 45.02 -2.81 -8.26
N ASP A 4 44.11 -2.37 -7.41
CA ASP A 4 44.19 -2.39 -5.95
C ASP A 4 43.03 -3.16 -5.28
N GLY A 5 42.06 -3.67 -6.05
CA GLY A 5 40.97 -4.53 -5.53
C GLY A 5 39.93 -3.80 -4.68
N TYR A 6 39.96 -2.46 -4.67
CA TYR A 6 38.98 -1.61 -4.00
C TYR A 6 38.06 -0.91 -5.03
N ALA A 7 36.76 -0.89 -4.75
CA ALA A 7 35.74 -0.24 -5.56
C ALA A 7 34.93 0.74 -4.69
N ALA A 8 34.57 1.89 -5.27
CA ALA A 8 33.57 2.78 -4.69
C ALA A 8 32.17 2.20 -4.93
N LEU A 9 31.23 2.42 -4.01
CA LEU A 9 29.87 1.90 -4.13
C LEU A 9 29.02 2.67 -5.15
N TRP A 10 29.31 3.95 -5.37
CA TRP A 10 28.78 4.81 -6.44
C TRP A 10 29.83 5.86 -6.83
N GLU A 11 29.57 6.63 -7.89
CA GLU A 11 30.57 7.54 -8.51
C GLU A 11 31.13 8.59 -7.54
N ASP A 12 30.33 9.05 -6.57
CA ASP A 12 30.69 10.08 -5.59
C ASP A 12 30.98 9.52 -4.17
N ASP A 13 31.16 8.21 -4.00
CA ASP A 13 31.49 7.64 -2.69
C ASP A 13 32.96 7.88 -2.31
N GLU A 14 33.21 8.64 -1.24
CA GLU A 14 34.56 8.87 -0.70
C GLU A 14 35.20 7.58 -0.15
N GLU A 15 34.38 6.59 0.18
CA GLU A 15 34.84 5.35 0.81
C GLU A 15 34.98 4.20 -0.19
N LYS A 16 36.20 3.71 -0.36
CA LYS A 16 36.46 2.54 -1.21
C LYS A 16 36.41 1.26 -0.40
N VAL A 17 35.60 0.31 -0.84
CA VAL A 17 35.41 -0.99 -0.20
C VAL A 17 36.17 -2.05 -0.97
N GLN A 18 36.74 -3.04 -0.27
CA GLN A 18 37.38 -4.16 -0.95
C GLN A 18 36.33 -4.96 -1.73
N TYR A 19 36.52 -5.05 -3.05
CA TYR A 19 35.56 -5.74 -3.91
C TYR A 19 35.51 -7.24 -3.59
N ASN A 20 34.30 -7.75 -3.44
CA ASN A 20 34.00 -9.16 -3.26
C ASN A 20 32.69 -9.46 -3.99
N LYS A 21 32.54 -10.67 -4.53
CA LYS A 21 31.31 -11.14 -5.19
C LYS A 21 30.06 -10.99 -4.31
N ILE A 22 30.20 -11.09 -2.99
CA ILE A 22 29.10 -10.86 -2.03
C ILE A 22 28.56 -9.42 -2.13
N ILE A 23 29.38 -8.45 -2.50
CA ILE A 23 28.95 -7.06 -2.70
C ILE A 23 28.01 -6.96 -3.91
N ASP A 24 28.28 -7.70 -4.99
CA ASP A 24 27.38 -7.75 -6.15
C ASP A 24 26.00 -8.29 -5.75
N ASP A 25 25.98 -9.36 -4.93
CA ASP A 25 24.73 -9.93 -4.45
C ASP A 25 23.96 -8.95 -3.53
N ILE A 26 24.67 -8.19 -2.69
CA ILE A 26 24.09 -7.14 -1.84
C ILE A 26 23.50 -6.01 -2.70
N VAL A 27 24.26 -5.51 -3.67
CA VAL A 27 23.82 -4.43 -4.57
C VAL A 27 22.62 -4.88 -5.41
N ALA A 28 22.67 -6.08 -5.97
CA ALA A 28 21.57 -6.66 -6.72
C ALA A 28 20.30 -6.82 -5.85
N SER A 29 20.46 -7.25 -4.60
CA SER A 29 19.34 -7.36 -3.65
C SER A 29 18.70 -6.00 -3.35
N ILE A 30 19.51 -4.96 -3.10
CA ILE A 30 19.03 -3.60 -2.81
C ILE A 30 18.35 -2.98 -4.03
N LEU A 31 18.93 -3.16 -5.22
CA LEU A 31 18.32 -2.71 -6.48
C LEU A 31 16.98 -3.39 -6.76
N ALA A 32 16.91 -4.71 -6.55
CA ALA A 32 15.66 -5.47 -6.69
C ALA A 32 14.59 -4.93 -5.73
N LYS A 33 14.95 -4.74 -4.45
CA LYS A 33 14.07 -4.17 -3.41
C LYS A 33 13.60 -2.76 -3.77
N SER A 34 14.49 -1.88 -4.24
CA SER A 34 14.15 -0.51 -4.65
C SER A 34 13.19 -0.48 -5.85
N THR A 35 13.41 -1.37 -6.82
CA THR A 35 12.58 -1.49 -8.02
C THR A 35 11.20 -2.04 -7.69
N GLU A 36 11.12 -3.07 -6.85
CA GLU A 36 9.86 -3.62 -6.34
C GLU A 36 9.07 -2.55 -5.57
N LEU A 37 9.73 -1.84 -4.66
CA LEU A 37 9.10 -0.73 -3.92
C LEU A 37 8.57 0.35 -4.87
N SER A 38 9.34 0.73 -5.90
CA SER A 38 8.90 1.72 -6.90
C SER A 38 7.66 1.27 -7.67
N LYS A 39 7.58 -0.01 -8.05
CA LYS A 39 6.41 -0.57 -8.72
C LYS A 39 5.17 -0.49 -7.81
N ILE A 40 5.33 -0.89 -6.56
CA ILE A 40 4.27 -0.88 -5.56
C ILE A 40 3.80 0.57 -5.28
N GLU A 41 4.71 1.51 -5.12
CA GLU A 41 4.40 2.94 -4.97
C GLU A 41 3.58 3.50 -6.15
N SER A 42 3.93 3.12 -7.39
CA SER A 42 3.20 3.52 -8.60
C SER A 42 1.78 2.94 -8.64
N GLU A 43 1.62 1.68 -8.22
CA GLU A 43 0.31 1.05 -8.12
C GLU A 43 -0.55 1.72 -7.04
N LEU A 44 0.02 2.06 -5.87
CA LEU A 44 -0.68 2.82 -4.82
C LEU A 44 -1.16 4.18 -5.32
N SER A 45 -0.31 4.92 -6.04
CA SER A 45 -0.68 6.23 -6.59
C SER A 45 -1.91 6.12 -7.50
N THR A 46 -1.94 5.10 -8.36
CA THR A 46 -3.07 4.87 -9.27
C THR A 46 -4.36 4.58 -8.49
N VAL A 47 -4.28 3.81 -7.41
CA VAL A 47 -5.45 3.49 -6.56
C VAL A 47 -5.93 4.71 -5.78
N LEU A 48 -5.02 5.54 -5.26
CA LEU A 48 -5.37 6.80 -4.59
C LEU A 48 -6.06 7.77 -5.55
N ASP A 49 -5.57 7.90 -6.79
CA ASP A 49 -6.22 8.72 -7.82
C ASP A 49 -7.64 8.23 -8.15
N GLU A 50 -7.84 6.90 -8.23
CA GLU A 50 -9.17 6.30 -8.40
C GLU A 50 -10.08 6.62 -7.19
N ALA A 51 -9.55 6.56 -5.97
CA ALA A 51 -10.27 6.89 -4.74
C ALA A 51 -10.65 8.38 -4.67
N ASP A 52 -9.77 9.30 -5.07
CA ASP A 52 -10.06 10.73 -5.11
C ASP A 52 -11.16 11.07 -6.11
N ASN A 53 -11.10 10.49 -7.31
CA ASN A 53 -12.18 10.63 -8.29
C ASN A 53 -13.52 10.13 -7.72
N PHE A 54 -13.49 9.03 -6.97
CA PHE A 54 -14.66 8.53 -6.28
C PHE A 54 -15.19 9.51 -5.21
N ILE A 55 -14.33 10.09 -4.37
CA ILE A 55 -14.70 11.11 -3.37
C ILE A 55 -15.36 12.33 -4.04
N ILE A 56 -14.84 12.76 -5.20
CA ILE A 56 -15.44 13.85 -5.99
C ILE A 56 -16.85 13.49 -6.47
N HIS A 57 -17.07 12.24 -6.91
CA HIS A 57 -18.40 11.77 -7.33
C HIS A 57 -19.38 11.65 -6.15
N LEU A 58 -18.89 11.23 -4.99
CA LEU A 58 -19.57 11.21 -3.70
C LEU A 58 -20.11 12.59 -3.33
N ASN A 59 -19.24 13.61 -3.32
CA ASN A 59 -19.59 14.98 -2.97
C ASN A 59 -20.67 15.58 -3.90
N LYS A 60 -20.74 15.11 -5.15
CA LYS A 60 -21.74 15.54 -6.14
C LYS A 60 -23.09 14.81 -6.05
N GLY A 61 -23.28 13.91 -5.08
CA GLY A 61 -24.57 13.23 -4.82
C GLY A 61 -24.99 12.19 -5.87
N ARG A 62 -24.11 11.80 -6.82
CA ARG A 62 -24.43 10.85 -7.91
C ARG A 62 -24.29 9.37 -7.52
N MET A 63 -24.59 9.02 -6.27
CA MET A 63 -24.31 7.72 -5.66
C MET A 63 -24.98 6.50 -6.31
N ARG A 64 -26.12 6.64 -6.99
CA ARG A 64 -26.91 5.46 -7.43
C ARG A 64 -26.30 4.72 -8.62
N THR A 65 -25.44 5.35 -9.42
CA THR A 65 -24.94 4.75 -10.68
C THR A 65 -23.60 4.05 -10.53
N ASP A 66 -22.70 4.49 -9.64
CA ASP A 66 -21.29 4.05 -9.68
C ASP A 66 -20.88 3.01 -8.62
N ARG A 67 -21.77 2.51 -7.72
CA ARG A 67 -21.42 1.45 -6.74
C ARG A 67 -20.70 0.23 -7.35
N LYS A 68 -21.00 -0.13 -8.60
CA LYS A 68 -20.33 -1.21 -9.34
C LYS A 68 -18.86 -0.92 -9.66
N LYS A 69 -18.44 0.34 -9.71
CA LYS A 69 -17.04 0.76 -9.93
C LYS A 69 -16.27 0.94 -8.62
N VAL A 70 -16.98 1.27 -7.54
CA VAL A 70 -16.41 1.52 -6.21
C VAL A 70 -15.89 0.23 -5.55
N ILE A 71 -16.67 -0.85 -5.60
CA ILE A 71 -16.28 -2.14 -5.03
C ILE A 71 -14.95 -2.68 -5.63
N PRO A 72 -14.74 -2.63 -6.97
CA PRO A 72 -13.44 -2.96 -7.56
C PRO A 72 -12.27 -2.12 -7.04
N THR A 73 -12.42 -0.81 -6.93
CA THR A 73 -11.34 0.08 -6.45
C THR A 73 -10.99 -0.20 -4.99
N ILE A 74 -11.99 -0.46 -4.15
CA ILE A 74 -11.77 -0.88 -2.75
C ILE A 74 -11.14 -2.27 -2.67
N ALA A 75 -11.55 -3.21 -3.52
CA ALA A 75 -10.94 -4.54 -3.58
C ALA A 75 -9.47 -4.49 -4.03
N LYS A 76 -9.12 -3.57 -4.96
CA LYS A 76 -7.72 -3.28 -5.32
C LYS A 76 -6.95 -2.73 -4.12
N CYS A 77 -7.54 -1.79 -3.38
CA CYS A 77 -6.97 -1.23 -2.17
C CYS A 77 -6.68 -2.30 -1.08
N ILE A 78 -7.64 -3.19 -0.79
CA ILE A 78 -7.45 -4.27 0.18
C ILE A 78 -6.37 -5.26 -0.29
N ARG A 79 -6.36 -5.60 -1.58
CA ARG A 79 -5.33 -6.47 -2.18
C ARG A 79 -3.94 -5.85 -2.03
N PHE A 80 -3.85 -4.54 -2.25
CA PHE A 80 -2.62 -3.78 -2.15
C PHE A 80 -2.06 -3.80 -0.72
N LYS A 81 -2.91 -3.58 0.30
CA LYS A 81 -2.56 -3.74 1.72
C LYS A 81 -1.96 -5.11 2.03
N TYR A 82 -2.51 -6.17 1.47
CA TYR A 82 -1.97 -7.53 1.62
C TYR A 82 -0.59 -7.70 0.99
N MET A 83 -0.34 -7.11 -0.18
CA MET A 83 0.99 -7.12 -0.81
C MET A 83 2.02 -6.29 -0.02
N THR A 84 1.58 -5.22 0.64
CA THR A 84 2.44 -4.40 1.51
C THR A 84 2.92 -5.15 2.75
N VAL A 85 2.08 -5.98 3.38
CA VAL A 85 2.50 -6.81 4.54
C VAL A 85 3.56 -7.84 4.12
N GLU A 86 3.47 -8.37 2.91
CA GLU A 86 4.51 -9.22 2.33
C GLU A 86 5.79 -8.42 2.02
N SER A 87 5.62 -7.16 1.60
CA SER A 87 6.68 -6.20 1.34
C SER A 87 7.38 -5.68 2.60
N ALA A 88 6.89 -5.92 3.82
CA ALA A 88 7.66 -5.66 5.04
C ALA A 88 8.99 -6.45 5.05
N ARG A 89 9.05 -7.58 4.34
CA ARG A 89 10.27 -8.35 4.08
C ARG A 89 11.26 -7.65 3.14
N ILE A 90 10.87 -6.56 2.47
CA ILE A 90 11.74 -5.71 1.66
C ILE A 90 12.76 -4.98 2.55
N LEU A 91 12.41 -4.66 3.80
CA LEU A 91 13.35 -4.03 4.73
C LEU A 91 14.28 -5.03 5.42
N ASP A 92 13.89 -6.30 5.48
CA ASP A 92 14.72 -7.33 6.12
C ASP A 92 15.97 -7.63 5.28
N ARG A 93 17.12 -7.62 5.98
CA ARG A 93 18.39 -8.11 5.46
C ARG A 93 18.25 -9.61 5.15
N PRO A 94 18.61 -10.07 3.94
CA PRO A 94 18.68 -11.49 3.68
C PRO A 94 19.70 -12.15 4.61
N SER A 95 19.25 -13.18 5.34
CA SER A 95 20.08 -13.94 6.28
C SER A 95 21.26 -14.65 5.62
N GLU A 96 21.23 -14.73 4.28
CA GLU A 96 22.23 -15.35 3.41
C GLU A 96 23.51 -14.51 3.29
N PHE A 97 23.45 -13.20 3.55
CA PHE A 97 24.64 -12.35 3.55
C PHE A 97 25.35 -12.48 4.90
N GLY A 98 26.48 -13.21 4.93
CA GLY A 98 27.23 -13.56 6.14
C GLY A 98 27.34 -12.43 7.17
N ASN A 99 27.28 -12.78 8.46
CA ASN A 99 27.16 -11.88 9.63
C ASN A 99 28.36 -10.93 9.87
N THR A 100 29.22 -10.70 8.88
CA THR A 100 30.35 -9.79 8.99
C THR A 100 29.87 -8.34 9.09
N ILE A 101 30.50 -7.58 9.98
CA ILE A 101 30.20 -6.16 10.26
C ILE A 101 30.35 -5.30 8.98
N GLU A 102 31.33 -5.61 8.14
CA GLU A 102 31.58 -4.97 6.84
C GLU A 102 30.35 -5.00 5.91
N PHE A 103 29.79 -6.20 5.66
CA PHE A 103 28.63 -6.35 4.76
C PHE A 103 27.37 -5.69 5.31
N ARG A 104 27.21 -5.69 6.64
CA ARG A 104 26.12 -4.96 7.29
C ARG A 104 26.21 -3.47 7.01
N ARG A 105 27.39 -2.89 7.18
CA ARG A 105 27.64 -1.47 6.95
C ARG A 105 27.41 -1.07 5.50
N ILE A 106 27.83 -1.91 4.55
CA ILE A 106 27.58 -1.69 3.11
C ILE A 106 26.08 -1.73 2.81
N PHE A 107 25.36 -2.72 3.34
CA PHE A 107 23.92 -2.83 3.17
C PHE A 107 23.17 -1.63 3.76
N GLU A 108 23.53 -1.20 4.97
CA GLU A 108 22.94 -0.01 5.62
C GLU A 108 23.23 1.27 4.82
N LYS A 109 24.47 1.47 4.36
CA LYS A 109 24.86 2.63 3.55
C LYS A 109 24.11 2.69 2.23
N MET A 110 24.00 1.56 1.52
CA MET A 110 23.24 1.48 0.27
C MET A 110 21.73 1.60 0.49
N SER A 111 21.18 1.05 1.58
CA SER A 111 19.76 1.20 1.91
C SER A 111 19.40 2.65 2.21
N ASN A 112 20.32 3.39 2.84
CA ASN A 112 20.18 4.84 3.07
C ASN A 112 20.32 5.63 1.77
N PHE A 113 21.25 5.27 0.88
CA PHE A 113 21.41 5.91 -0.43
C PHE A 113 20.13 5.80 -1.29
N TYR A 114 19.47 4.64 -1.28
CA TYR A 114 18.17 4.46 -1.96
C TYR A 114 16.96 4.88 -1.12
N GLU A 115 17.19 5.49 0.05
CA GLU A 115 16.17 6.01 0.96
C GLU A 115 15.08 4.98 1.30
N LEU A 116 15.42 3.68 1.36
CA LEU A 116 14.43 2.60 1.43
C LEU A 116 13.52 2.72 2.65
N ASN A 117 14.08 3.12 3.80
CA ASN A 117 13.33 3.31 5.04
C ASN A 117 12.37 4.52 4.95
N GLU A 118 12.83 5.65 4.41
CA GLU A 118 12.02 6.86 4.30
C GLU A 118 10.89 6.67 3.29
N ARG A 119 11.20 6.07 2.13
CA ARG A 119 10.23 5.72 1.10
C ARG A 119 9.18 4.75 1.63
N TYR A 120 9.58 3.71 2.35
CA TYR A 120 8.65 2.80 3.00
C TYR A 120 7.76 3.50 4.04
N SER A 121 8.32 4.42 4.84
CA SER A 121 7.53 5.21 5.79
C SER A 121 6.50 6.10 5.10
N SER A 122 6.90 6.80 4.03
CA SER A 122 6.00 7.62 3.20
C SER A 122 4.90 6.76 2.59
N PHE A 123 5.27 5.61 2.05
CA PHE A 123 4.36 4.62 1.51
C PHE A 123 3.33 4.10 2.53
N SER A 124 3.80 3.76 3.74
CA SER A 124 2.93 3.32 4.83
C SER A 124 1.90 4.38 5.19
N SER A 125 2.33 5.64 5.38
CA SER A 125 1.40 6.74 5.71
C SER A 125 0.35 6.99 4.63
N ARG A 126 0.71 6.87 3.34
CA ARG A 126 -0.25 6.95 2.23
C ARG A 126 -1.25 5.78 2.23
N THR A 127 -0.80 4.61 2.67
CA THR A 127 -1.67 3.44 2.84
C THR A 127 -2.65 3.64 4.01
N ASP A 128 -2.23 4.30 5.09
CA ASP A 128 -3.11 4.63 6.23
C ASP A 128 -4.22 5.62 5.83
N VAL A 129 -3.90 6.61 4.98
CA VAL A 129 -4.91 7.51 4.39
C VAL A 129 -5.93 6.72 3.58
N LEU A 130 -5.46 5.78 2.77
CA LEU A 130 -6.33 4.91 1.98
C LEU A 130 -7.21 4.00 2.86
N ASP A 131 -6.68 3.49 3.99
CA ASP A 131 -7.43 2.71 4.99
C ASP A 131 -8.54 3.56 5.62
N SER A 132 -8.25 4.82 5.95
CA SER A 132 -9.22 5.77 6.50
C SER A 132 -10.37 6.03 5.52
N ILE A 133 -10.06 6.30 4.25
CA ILE A 133 -11.08 6.49 3.19
C ILE A 133 -11.94 5.24 3.02
N THR A 134 -11.31 4.06 3.05
CA THR A 134 -11.99 2.78 2.88
C THR A 134 -12.90 2.45 4.06
N GLY A 135 -12.43 2.67 5.29
CA GLY A 135 -13.19 2.47 6.51
C GLY A 135 -14.42 3.37 6.58
N GLU A 136 -14.24 4.68 6.36
CA GLU A 136 -15.34 5.63 6.31
C GLU A 136 -16.40 5.23 5.26
N TYR A 137 -15.98 4.75 4.08
CA TYR A 137 -16.91 4.29 3.06
C TYR A 137 -17.75 3.08 3.50
N PHE A 138 -17.13 2.07 4.12
CA PHE A 138 -17.87 0.90 4.60
C PHE A 138 -18.90 1.29 5.65
N ASP A 139 -18.54 2.18 6.57
CA ASP A 139 -19.46 2.73 7.56
C ASP A 139 -20.63 3.49 6.91
N PHE A 140 -20.38 4.30 5.88
CA PHE A 140 -21.45 4.98 5.13
C PHE A 140 -22.36 3.98 4.37
N GLY A 141 -21.78 2.93 3.80
CA GLY A 141 -22.51 1.89 3.06
C GLY A 141 -23.44 1.08 3.97
N ASP A 142 -22.93 0.66 5.12
CA ASP A 142 -23.66 -0.09 6.13
C ASP A 142 -24.84 0.73 6.67
N ASN A 143 -24.60 1.99 7.06
CA ASN A 143 -25.65 2.89 7.53
C ASN A 143 -26.81 3.04 6.50
N GLN A 144 -26.51 3.12 5.20
CA GLN A 144 -27.54 3.14 4.17
C GLN A 144 -28.30 1.81 4.02
N ALA A 145 -27.64 0.67 4.21
CA ALA A 145 -28.30 -0.63 4.21
C ALA A 145 -29.25 -0.76 5.41
N TYR A 146 -28.77 -0.39 6.62
CA TYR A 146 -29.59 -0.35 7.83
C TYR A 146 -30.83 0.53 7.67
N MET A 147 -30.68 1.76 7.15
CA MET A 147 -31.82 2.65 6.90
C MET A 147 -32.83 2.10 5.89
N ARG A 148 -32.40 1.29 4.90
CA ARG A 148 -33.32 0.64 3.96
C ARG A 148 -34.12 -0.47 4.63
N VAL A 149 -33.48 -1.28 5.47
CA VAL A 149 -34.16 -2.33 6.26
C VAL A 149 -35.17 -1.71 7.21
N LEU A 150 -34.78 -0.64 7.91
CA LEU A 150 -35.64 0.05 8.89
C LEU A 150 -36.89 0.65 8.24
N LYS A 151 -36.76 1.19 7.01
CA LYS A 151 -37.92 1.66 6.23
C LYS A 151 -38.85 0.52 5.83
N ILE A 152 -38.31 -0.63 5.45
CA ILE A 152 -39.11 -1.83 5.11
C ILE A 152 -39.85 -2.34 6.35
N GLU A 153 -39.18 -2.38 7.49
CA GLU A 153 -39.78 -2.79 8.76
C GLU A 153 -40.93 -1.87 9.17
N ILE A 154 -40.75 -0.54 9.11
CA ILE A 154 -41.81 0.44 9.39
C ILE A 154 -43.00 0.24 8.43
N ILE A 155 -42.74 0.03 7.14
CA ILE A 155 -43.81 -0.23 6.16
C ILE A 155 -44.55 -1.53 6.49
N LEU A 156 -43.83 -2.61 6.83
CA LEU A 156 -44.43 -3.88 7.25
C LEU A 156 -45.28 -3.72 8.52
N LEU A 157 -44.79 -2.98 9.51
CA LEU A 157 -45.48 -2.69 10.77
C LEU A 157 -46.76 -1.86 10.56
N GLY A 158 -46.78 -0.96 9.59
CA GLY A 158 -47.99 -0.21 9.20
C GLY A 158 -48.96 -1.03 8.37
N LEU A 159 -48.46 -1.86 7.45
CA LEU A 159 -49.26 -2.67 6.54
C LEU A 159 -49.98 -3.82 7.26
N PHE A 160 -49.33 -4.45 8.24
CA PHE A 160 -49.86 -5.58 8.99
C PHE A 160 -51.21 -5.31 9.69
N PRO A 161 -51.38 -4.24 10.49
CA PRO A 161 -52.66 -3.90 11.10
C PRO A 161 -53.71 -3.42 10.09
N LEU A 162 -53.30 -2.75 9.01
CA LEU A 162 -54.22 -2.37 7.92
C LEU A 162 -54.84 -3.61 7.28
N MET A 163 -54.06 -4.65 6.99
CA MET A 163 -54.60 -5.91 6.43
C MET A 163 -55.62 -6.58 7.36
N HIS A 164 -55.45 -6.47 8.66
CA HIS A 164 -56.39 -7.02 9.64
C HIS A 164 -57.67 -6.19 9.78
N LEU A 165 -57.63 -4.88 9.48
CA LEU A 165 -58.80 -4.00 9.50
C LEU A 165 -59.71 -4.12 8.27
N PHE A 166 -59.17 -4.62 7.15
CA PHE A 166 -59.92 -4.81 5.89
C PHE A 166 -60.42 -6.24 5.67
N LYS A 167 -60.39 -7.09 6.70
CA LYS A 167 -60.94 -8.45 6.69
C LYS A 167 -62.12 -8.55 7.65
#